data_AF-A0A930A8R5-F1
#
_entry.id   AF-A0A930A8R5-F1
#
_cell.length_a   1.000
_cell.length_b   1.000
_cell.length_c   1.000
_cell.angle_alpha   90.00
_cell.angle_beta   90.00
_cell.angle_gamma   90.00
#
_symmetry.space_group_name_H-M   'P 1'
#
loop_
_entity.id
_entity.type
_entity.pdbx_description
1 polymer ?
#
loop_
_entity_poly.entity_id
_entity_poly.type
_entity_poly.pdbx_seq_one_letter_code
_entity_poly.pdbx_strand_id
1 'polypeptide(L)' 'YNPERGKFYVSLPIVNKAVLMSTGIPESQIEIDGRCTFAERKKYFSHRRDGLKRGGQMAVLMLK' A
#
# COMPACT_ATOMS: atom_id res chain seq x y z
N TYR A 1 -12.75 9.08 8.90
CA TYR A 1 -12.50 10.52 9.00
C TYR A 1 -12.01 10.81 10.41
N ASN A 2 -10.90 11.53 10.57
CA ASN A 2 -10.43 12.04 11.85
C ASN A 2 -10.91 13.51 11.95
N PRO A 3 -11.94 13.80 12.77
CA PRO A 3 -12.52 15.14 12.88
C PRO A 3 -11.57 16.15 13.52
N GLU A 4 -10.75 15.74 14.50
CA GLU A 4 -9.78 16.62 15.16
C GLU A 4 -8.72 17.15 14.20
N ARG A 5 -8.33 16.35 13.21
CA ARG A 5 -7.31 16.71 12.22
C ARG A 5 -7.90 17.16 10.89
N GLY A 6 -9.23 17.09 10.73
CA GLY A 6 -9.94 17.37 9.48
C GLY A 6 -9.47 16.51 8.31
N LYS A 7 -9.06 15.25 8.55
CA LYS A 7 -8.36 14.40 7.56
C LYS A 7 -8.89 12.99 7.50
N PHE A 8 -8.61 12.28 6.41
CA PHE A 8 -8.98 10.88 6.23
C PHE A 8 -7.76 9.97 6.34
N TYR A 9 -7.95 8.80 6.95
CA TYR A 9 -7.06 7.67 6.76
C TYR A 9 -7.51 6.93 5.51
N VAL A 10 -6.61 6.76 4.55
CA VAL A 10 -6.88 6.06 3.29
C VAL A 10 -6.13 4.74 3.26
N SER A 11 -6.84 3.67 2.88
CA SER A 11 -6.21 2.41 2.54
C SER A 11 -5.96 2.36 1.04
N LEU A 12 -4.74 2.70 0.63
CA LEU A 12 -4.34 2.65 -0.78
C LEU A 12 -4.47 1.25 -1.41
N PRO A 13 -4.15 0.14 -0.71
CA PRO A 13 -4.37 -1.21 -1.26
C PRO A 13 -5.85 -1.49 -1.56
N ILE A 14 -6.77 -1.05 -0.69
CA ILE A 14 -8.22 -1.27 -0.88
C ILE A 14 -8.75 -0.43 -2.04
N VAL A 15 -8.26 0.81 -2.20
CA VAL A 15 -8.60 1.64 -3.36
C VAL A 15 -8.16 0.95 -4.65
N ASN A 16 -6.92 0.43 -4.72
CA ASN A 16 -6.46 -0.32 -5.89
C ASN A 16 -7.24 -1.61 -6.13
N LYS A 17 -7.60 -2.36 -5.08
CA LYS A 17 -8.49 -3.53 -5.22
C LYS A 17 -9.81 -3.16 -5.89
N ALA A 18 -10.44 -2.06 -5.48
CA ALA A 18 -11.67 -1.58 -6.11
C ALA A 18 -11.46 -1.20 -7.58
N VAL A 19 -10.33 -0.56 -7.92
CA VAL A 19 -9.96 -0.26 -9.31
C VAL A 19 -9.80 -1.55 -10.12
N LEU A 20 -9.07 -2.55 -9.62
CA LEU A 20 -8.90 -3.84 -10.30
C LEU A 20 -10.23 -4.56 -10.52
N MET A 21 -11.09 -4.60 -9.50
CA MET A 21 -12.43 -5.19 -9.62
C MET A 21 -13.28 -4.44 -10.65
N SER A 22 -13.18 -3.11 -10.72
CA SER A 22 -13.90 -2.31 -11.73
C SER A 22 -13.47 -2.62 -13.17
N THR A 23 -12.26 -3.17 -13.36
CA THR A 23 -11.78 -3.65 -14.67
C THR A 23 -12.18 -5.09 -14.99
N GLY A 24 -12.95 -5.75 -14.13
CA GLY A 24 -13.44 -7.11 -14.32
C GLY A 24 -12.59 -8.21 -13.70
N ILE A 25 -11.54 -7.88 -12.92
CA ILE A 25 -10.76 -8.88 -12.19
C ILE A 25 -11.59 -9.40 -11.01
N PRO A 26 -11.86 -10.72 -10.91
CA PRO A 26 -12.59 -11.30 -9.79
C PRO A 26 -11.89 -11.04 -8.46
N GLU A 27 -12.66 -10.76 -7.43
CA GLU A 27 -12.13 -10.56 -6.07
C GLU A 27 -11.31 -11.76 -5.58
N SER A 28 -11.71 -12.98 -5.95
CA SER A 28 -11.01 -14.22 -5.59
C SER A 28 -9.61 -14.35 -6.18
N GLN A 29 -9.24 -13.50 -7.16
CA GLN A 29 -7.91 -13.44 -7.77
C GLN A 29 -7.06 -12.27 -7.26
N ILE A 30 -7.55 -11.53 -6.25
CA ILE A 30 -6.84 -10.37 -5.68
C ILE A 30 -6.53 -10.64 -4.21
N GLU A 31 -5.23 -10.78 -3.91
CA GLU A 31 -4.74 -10.88 -2.53
C GLU A 31 -4.17 -9.54 -2.04
N ILE A 32 -4.41 -9.23 -0.76
CA ILE A 32 -3.80 -8.07 -0.08
C ILE A 32 -2.90 -8.60 1.04
N ASP A 33 -1.58 -8.41 0.90
CA ASP A 33 -0.54 -8.84 1.85
C ASP A 33 -0.71 -8.24 3.26
N GLY A 34 -1.43 -7.12 3.40
CA GLY A 34 -1.78 -6.51 4.69
C GLY A 34 -0.63 -5.79 5.42
N ARG A 35 0.61 -5.90 4.94
CA ARG A 35 1.78 -5.25 5.55
C ARG A 35 1.80 -3.75 5.32
N CYS A 36 2.40 -3.04 6.27
CA CYS A 36 2.45 -1.58 6.26
C CYS A 36 3.89 -1.07 6.35
N THR A 37 4.37 -0.42 5.29
CA THR A 37 5.74 0.13 5.23
C THR A 37 6.00 1.17 6.31
N PHE A 38 4.99 1.95 6.70
CA PHE A 38 5.10 2.92 7.79
C PHE A 38 5.27 2.23 9.15
N ALA A 39 4.48 1.21 9.44
CA ALA A 39 4.46 0.54 10.74
C ALA A 39 5.64 -0.43 10.94
N GLU A 40 6.00 -1.21 9.93
CA GLU A 40 7.05 -2.24 10.04
C GLU A 40 8.46 -1.70 9.77
N ARG A 41 8.94 -0.82 10.65
CA ARG A 41 10.22 -0.10 10.51
C ARG A 41 11.45 -0.99 10.33
N LYS A 42 11.46 -2.20 10.90
CA LYS A 42 12.60 -3.12 10.80
C LYS A 42 12.71 -3.80 9.43
N LYS A 43 11.62 -3.86 8.66
CA LYS A 43 11.58 -4.57 7.38
C LYS A 43 11.56 -3.63 6.18
N TYR A 44 10.98 -2.43 6.35
CA TYR A 44 10.62 -1.58 5.22
C TYR A 44 11.09 -0.14 5.35
N PHE A 45 11.57 0.42 4.24
CA PHE A 45 11.73 1.88 4.08
C PHE A 45 10.35 2.53 3.97
N SER A 46 10.16 3.73 4.53
CA SER A 46 8.89 4.46 4.40
C SER A 46 9.11 5.94 4.19
N HIS A 47 8.63 6.49 3.08
CA HIS A 47 8.75 7.92 2.79
C HIS A 47 8.04 8.79 3.82
N ARG A 48 6.85 8.36 4.25
CA ARG A 48 6.04 9.09 5.24
C ARG A 48 6.76 9.19 6.59
N ARG A 49 7.52 8.17 6.97
CA ARG A 49 8.23 8.09 8.26
C ARG A 49 9.62 8.72 8.20
N ASP A 50 10.38 8.40 7.16
CA ASP A 50 11.83 8.66 7.08
C ASP A 50 12.16 9.87 6.18
N GLY A 51 11.17 10.46 5.50
CA GLY A 51 11.35 11.63 4.65
C GLY A 51 12.13 11.33 3.36
N LEU A 52 12.89 12.32 2.89
CA LEU A 52 13.66 12.24 1.65
C LEU A 52 14.92 11.35 1.76
N LYS A 53 15.49 11.21 2.97
CA LYS A 53 16.70 10.43 3.21
C LYS A 53 16.36 8.98 3.57
N ARG A 54 15.93 8.20 2.57
CA ARG A 54 15.61 6.76 2.73
C ARG A 54 16.01 5.95 1.51
N GLY A 55 16.12 4.63 1.68
CA GLY A 55 16.21 3.70 0.57
C GLY A 55 14.91 3.52 -0.21
N GLY A 56 14.99 2.77 -1.30
CA GLY A 56 13.88 2.30 -2.12
C GLY A 56 13.72 0.79 -2.02
N GLN A 57 12.49 0.32 -2.17
CA GLN A 57 12.17 -1.09 -2.36
C GLN A 57 11.87 -1.32 -3.84
N MET A 58 12.04 -2.56 -4.27
CA MET A 58 11.70 -2.99 -5.62
C MET A 58 10.78 -4.21 -5.54
N ALA A 59 9.70 -4.20 -6.32
CA ALA A 59 8.88 -5.37 -6.58
C ALA A 59 9.23 -5.87 -7.99
N VAL A 60 9.50 -7.16 -8.13
CA VAL A 60 9.93 -7.78 -9.39
C VAL A 60 9.03 -8.97 -9.68
N LEU A 61 8.58 -9.07 -10.93
CA LEU A 61 7.88 -10.22 -11.47
C LEU A 61 8.51 -10.54 -12.82
N MET A 62 8.91 -11.80 -13.02
CA MET A 62 9.44 -12.27 -14.29
C MET A 62 8.94 -13.69 -14.57
N LEU A 63 8.76 -14.00 -15.86
CA LEU A 63 8.66 -15.37 -16.32
C LEU A 63 10.08 -15.94 -16.43
N LYS A 64 10.19 -17.25 -16.21
CA LYS A 64 11.47 -17.95 -16.35
C LYS A 64 11.82 -18.19 -17.81
#